data_AF-A0A2W6RPR8-F1
#
_entry.id   AF-A0A2W6RPR8-F1
#
_cell.length_a   1.000
_cell.length_b   1.000
_cell.length_c   1.000
_cell.angle_alpha   90.00
_cell.angle_beta   90.00
_cell.angle_gamma   90.00
#
_symmetry.space_group_name_H-M   'P 1'
#
loop_
_entity.id
_entity.type
_entity.pdbx_description
1 polymer ?
#
loop_
_entity_poly.entity_id
_entity_poly.type
_entity_poly.pdbx_seq_one_letter_code
_entity_poly.pdbx_strand_id
1 'polypeptide(L)' 'MATRKTLIRSRAGVKLQRIEHLARQQVVQASWLVSTLRRNQPRSFANETEAEDAYDIEVIASLTDPVVIDMQRRGLID' A
#
# COMPACT_ATOMS: atom_id res chain seq x y z
N MET A 1 -9.14 8.62 18.70
CA MET A 1 -7.70 8.32 18.51
C MET A 1 -7.26 8.94 17.20
N ALA A 2 -6.14 9.67 17.20
CA ALA A 2 -5.61 10.22 15.96
C ALA A 2 -4.83 9.12 15.22
N THR A 3 -4.93 9.08 13.90
CA THR A 3 -4.13 8.17 13.06
C THR A 3 -3.23 8.98 12.16
N ARG A 4 -1.95 8.59 12.09
CA ARG A 4 -0.97 9.14 11.14
C ARG A 4 -0.75 8.11 10.05
N LYS A 5 -0.90 8.51 8.80
CA LYS A 5 -0.62 7.68 7.64
C LYS A 5 0.65 8.16 6.96
N THR A 6 1.60 7.26 6.75
CA THR A 6 2.86 7.53 6.07
C THR A 6 2.96 6.62 4.87
N LEU A 7 3.15 7.19 3.67
CA LEU A 7 3.44 6.39 2.48
C LEU A 7 4.88 5.89 2.58
N ILE A 8 5.07 4.57 2.53
CA ILE A 8 6.39 3.93 2.58
C ILE A 8 6.91 3.73 1.15
N ARG A 9 6.11 3.10 0.30
CA ARG A 9 6.45 2.77 -1.09
C ARG A 9 5.23 2.85 -1.98
N SER A 10 5.45 3.15 -3.27
CA SER A 10 4.43 3.04 -4.30
C SER A 10 5.03 2.61 -5.64
N ARG A 11 4.38 1.68 -6.34
CA ARG A 11 4.79 1.19 -7.66
C ARG A 11 3.63 0.48 -8.37
N ALA A 12 3.50 0.67 -9.68
CA ALA A 12 2.50 0.04 -10.53
C ALA A 12 1.07 0.20 -9.98
N GLY A 13 0.76 1.37 -9.42
CA GLY A 13 -0.54 1.63 -8.78
C GLY A 13 -0.75 0.96 -7.41
N VAL A 14 0.23 0.22 -6.91
CA VAL A 14 0.22 -0.35 -5.56
C VAL A 14 0.86 0.63 -4.59
N LYS A 15 0.29 0.79 -3.39
CA LYS A 15 0.80 1.65 -2.32
C LYS A 15 0.89 0.86 -1.02
N LEU A 16 2.06 0.92 -0.38
CA LEU A 16 2.30 0.45 0.97
C LEU A 16 2.35 1.66 1.91
N GLN A 17 1.46 1.67 2.90
CA GLN A 17 1.35 2.76 3.87
C GLN A 17 1.49 2.22 5.29
N ARG A 18 2.22 2.95 6.14
CA ARG A 18 2.21 2.75 7.59
C ARG A 18 1.08 3.55 8.21
N ILE A 19 0.27 2.93 9.04
CA ILE A 19 -0.78 3.55 9.83
C ILE A 19 -0.39 3.47 11.30
N GLU A 20 -0.05 4.62 11.88
CA GLU A 20 0.28 4.74 13.28
C GLU A 20 -0.94 5.27 14.04
N HIS A 21 -1.36 4.54 15.07
CA HIS A 21 -2.40 4.96 16.00
C HIS A 21 -1.77 5.72 17.16
N LEU A 22 -2.16 6.98 17.29
CA LEU A 22 -1.61 7.90 18.27
C LEU A 22 -2.55 8.06 19.47
N ALA A 23 -1.99 7.98 20.67
CA ALA A 23 -2.63 8.44 21.90
C ALA A 23 -1.72 9.46 22.59
N ARG A 24 -2.27 10.63 22.94
CA ARG A 24 -1.50 11.74 23.56
C ARG A 24 -0.19 12.06 22.81
N GLN A 25 -0.27 12.07 21.48
CA GLN A 25 0.86 12.33 20.56
C GLN A 25 1.97 11.25 20.52
N GLN A 26 1.81 10.12 21.21
CA GLN A 26 2.71 8.97 21.14
C GLN A 26 2.12 7.86 20.28
N VAL A 27 2.98 7.14 19.54
CA VAL A 27 2.60 5.95 18.77
C VAL A 27 2.34 4.80 19.74
N VAL A 28 1.09 4.34 19.77
CA VAL A 28 0.67 3.21 20.63
C VAL A 28 0.61 1.92 19.83
N GLN A 29 0.28 2.02 18.54
CA GLN A 29 0.19 0.87 17.64
C GLN A 29 0.55 1.30 16.23
N ALA A 30 1.17 0.39 15.48
CA ALA A 30 1.37 0.54 14.05
C ALA A 30 0.70 -0.62 13.32
N SER A 31 0.13 -0.33 12.16
CA SER A 31 -0.32 -1.31 11.19
C SER A 31 0.15 -0.87 9.80
N TRP A 32 0.10 -1.77 8.83
CA TRP A 32 0.48 -1.51 7.46
C TRP A 32 -0.72 -1.76 6.56
N LEU A 33 -0.84 -0.97 5.51
CA LEU A 33 -1.93 -1.05 4.55
C LEU A 33 -1.35 -1.15 3.15
N VAL A 34 -1.69 -2.23 2.46
CA VAL A 34 -1.43 -2.41 1.04
C VAL A 34 -2.70 -2.11 0.28
N SER A 35 -2.65 -1.12 -0.60
CA SER A 35 -3.74 -0.73 -1.49
C SER A 35 -3.29 -0.80 -2.94
N THR A 36 -4.21 -1.07 -3.86
CA THR A 36 -3.93 -1.28 -5.28
C THR A 36 -4.99 -0.59 -6.13
N LEU A 37 -4.66 -0.25 -7.38
CA LEU A 37 -5.61 0.27 -8.36
C LEU A 37 -6.47 -0.82 -9.00
N ARG A 38 -6.10 -2.09 -8.81
CA ARG A 38 -6.92 -3.23 -9.22
C ARG A 38 -8.19 -3.28 -8.37
N ARG A 39 -9.25 -3.97 -8.84
CA ARG A 39 -10.50 -4.18 -8.09
C ARG A 39 -10.34 -5.16 -6.92
N ASN A 40 -9.34 -4.93 -6.08
CA ASN A 40 -9.10 -5.67 -4.83
C ASN A 40 -9.33 -4.75 -3.63
N GLN A 41 -9.80 -5.33 -2.53
CA GLN A 41 -9.91 -4.60 -1.28
C GLN A 41 -8.51 -4.32 -0.71
N PRO A 42 -8.28 -3.13 -0.12
CA PRO A 42 -7.05 -2.85 0.62
C PRO A 42 -6.84 -3.89 1.72
N ARG A 43 -5.62 -4.41 1.84
CA ARG A 43 -5.25 -5.40 2.85
C ARG A 43 -4.48 -4.73 3.98
N SER A 44 -4.93 -4.93 5.22
CA SER A 44 -4.27 -4.43 6.42
C SER A 44 -3.48 -5.53 7.11
N PHE A 45 -2.27 -5.20 7.56
CA PHE A 45 -1.33 -6.12 8.20
C PHE A 45 -0.87 -5.54 9.55
N ALA A 46 -0.62 -6.42 10.51
CA ALA A 46 -0.06 -6.05 11.81
C ALA A 46 1.47 -6.13 11.85
N ASN A 47 2.09 -6.71 10.83
CA ASN A 47 3.54 -6.88 10.71
C ASN A 47 4.03 -6.20 9.42
N GLU A 48 5.17 -5.51 9.51
CA GLU A 48 5.84 -4.87 8.38
C GLU A 48 6.26 -5.88 7.31
N THR A 49 6.91 -6.98 7.72
CA THR A 49 7.46 -7.97 6.80
C THR A 49 6.35 -8.62 5.98
N GLU A 50 5.25 -9.01 6.62
CA GLU A 50 4.08 -9.56 5.92
C GLU A 50 3.47 -8.56 4.94
N ALA A 51 3.49 -7.26 5.28
CA ALA A 51 2.98 -6.20 4.42
C ALA A 51 3.90 -5.95 3.22
N GLU A 52 5.22 -6.02 3.41
CA GLU A 52 6.21 -5.92 2.33
C GLU A 52 6.10 -7.10 1.37
N ASP A 53 6.01 -8.33 1.88
CA ASP A 53 5.81 -9.53 1.07
C ASP A 53 4.50 -9.43 0.26
N ALA A 54 3.41 -9.02 0.92
CA ALA A 54 2.13 -8.83 0.26
C ALA A 54 2.14 -7.71 -0.78
N TYR A 55 2.94 -6.66 -0.56
CA TYR A 55 3.16 -5.56 -1.50
C TYR A 55 3.91 -6.05 -2.74
N ASP A 56 5.00 -6.79 -2.59
CA ASP A 56 5.80 -7.28 -3.72
C ASP A 56 4.99 -8.22 -4.61
N ILE A 57 4.21 -9.13 -4.02
CA ILE A 57 3.30 -10.01 -4.75
C ILE A 57 2.25 -9.19 -5.53
N GLU A 58 1.68 -8.16 -4.89
CA GLU A 58 0.68 -7.29 -5.51
C GLU A 58 1.27 -6.44 -6.64
N VAL A 59 2.51 -5.98 -6.51
CA VAL A 59 3.24 -5.24 -7.55
C VAL A 59 3.47 -6.13 -8.77
N ILE A 60 3.97 -7.36 -8.59
CA ILE A 60 4.17 -8.32 -9.69
C ILE A 60 2.85 -8.56 -10.43
N ALA A 61 1.78 -8.77 -9.67
CA ALA A 61 0.46 -9.04 -10.25
C ALA A 61 -0.17 -7.78 -10.89
N SER A 62 0.23 -6.58 -10.47
CA SER A 62 -0.21 -5.32 -11.09
C SER A 62 0.58 -5.00 -12.36
N LEU A 63 1.86 -5.36 -12.43
CA LEU A 63 2.68 -5.19 -13.63
C LEU A 63 2.21 -6.05 -14.82
N THR A 64 1.43 -7.09 -14.57
CA THR A 64 0.81 -7.94 -15.61
C THR A 64 -0.66 -7.57 -15.88
N ASP A 65 -1.23 -6.63 -15.13
CA ASP A 65 -2.62 -6.22 -15.29
C ASP A 65 -2.76 -5.25 -16.48
N PRO A 66 -3.60 -5.57 -17.49
CA PRO A 66 -3.74 -4.73 -18.68
C PRO A 66 -4.20 -3.29 -18.38
N VAL A 67 -4.99 -3.09 -17.32
CA VAL A 67 -5.47 -1.76 -16.92
C VAL A 67 -4.30 -0.96 -16.35
N VAL A 68 -3.50 -1.56 -15.48
CA VAL A 68 -2.32 -0.90 -14.89
C VAL A 68 -1.28 -0.61 -15.99
N ILE A 69 -1.04 -1.54 -16.91
CA ILE A 69 -0.14 -1.35 -18.05
C ILE A 69 -0.62 -0.19 -18.95
N ASP A 70 -1.91 -0.13 -19.27
CA ASP A 70 -2.47 0.98 -20.05
C ASP A 70 -2.31 2.32 -19.31
N MET A 71 -2.53 2.35 -17.99
CA MET A 71 -2.32 3.55 -17.16
C MET A 71 -0.84 3.98 -17.11
N GLN A 72 0.10 3.03 -16.99
CA GLN A 72 1.54 3.32 -17.06
C GLN A 72 1.95 3.84 -18.43
N ARG A 73 1.45 3.24 -19.52
CA ARG A 73 1.71 3.71 -20.90
C ARG A 73 1.19 5.12 -21.14
N ARG A 74 0.10 5.51 -20.47
CA ARG A 74 -0.48 6.86 -20.51
C ARG A 74 0.23 7.84 -19.57
N GLY A 75 1.22 7.41 -18.80
CA GLY A 75 1.93 8.24 -17.83
C GLY A 75 1.09 8.67 -16.63
N LEU A 76 0.02 7.93 -16.30
CA LEU A 76 -0.86 8.25 -15.18
C LEU A 76 -0.32 7.75 -13.83
N ILE A 77 0.57 6.76 -13.88
CA ILE A 77 1.20 6.11 -12.72
C ILE A 77 2.61 5.62 -13.10
N ASP A 78 3.50 5.53 -12.12
CA ASP A 78 4.84 4.92 -12.20
C ASP A 78 4.83 3.42 -11.88
#